data_AF-A0A7G6SN81-F1
#
_entry.id   AF-A0A7G6SN81-F1
#
_cell.length_a   1.000
_cell.length_b   1.000
_cell.length_c   1.000
_cell.angle_alpha   90.00
_cell.angle_beta   90.00
_cell.angle_gamma   90.00
#
_symmetry.space_group_name_H-M   'P 1'
#
loop_
_entity.id
_entity.type
_entity.pdbx_description
1 polymer ?
#
loop_
_entity_poly.entity_id
_entity_poly.type
_entity_poly.pdbx_seq_one_letter_code
_entity_poly.pdbx_strand_id
1 'polypeptide(L)' 'MAKPTNAADMARAVGVDPKAFRQALRNANFPWHKLNDDWIVDLDSAEHSSMRTVLVTLLKRKKAS' A
#
# COMPACT_ATOMS: atom_id res chain seq x y z
N MET A 1 10.01 12.35 -14.86
CA MET A 1 8.71 11.68 -14.69
C MET A 1 8.85 10.71 -13.54
N ALA A 2 8.01 10.82 -12.51
CA ALA A 2 7.97 9.82 -11.46
C ALA A 2 7.46 8.50 -12.08
N LYS A 3 8.05 7.38 -11.69
CA LYS A 3 7.61 6.06 -12.17
C LYS A 3 6.44 5.63 -11.29
N PRO A 4 5.28 5.26 -11.86
CA PRO A 4 4.17 4.78 -11.04
C PRO A 4 4.53 3.42 -10.42
N THR A 5 4.09 3.22 -9.18
CA THR A 5 4.10 1.93 -8.50
C THR A 5 2.69 1.58 -8.07
N ASN A 6 2.43 0.30 -7.84
CA ASN A 6 1.13 -0.14 -7.34
C ASN A 6 1.25 -0.94 -6.04
N ALA A 7 0.12 -1.13 -5.35
CA ALA A 7 0.09 -1.90 -4.12
C ALA A 7 0.61 -3.33 -4.28
N ALA A 8 0.35 -4.00 -5.40
CA ALA A 8 0.80 -5.37 -5.59
C ALA A 8 2.32 -5.46 -5.72
N ASP A 9 2.94 -4.54 -6.45
CA ASP A 9 4.38 -4.48 -6.62
C ASP A 9 5.07 -4.13 -5.29
N MET A 10 4.53 -3.17 -4.54
CA MET A 10 5.03 -2.85 -3.19
C MET A 10 4.94 -4.04 -2.24
N ALA A 11 3.83 -4.78 -2.25
CA ALA A 11 3.65 -5.96 -1.40
C ALA A 11 4.63 -7.08 -1.78
N ARG A 12 4.74 -7.38 -3.09
CA ARG A 12 5.65 -8.40 -3.61
C ARG A 12 7.11 -8.09 -3.28
N ALA A 13 7.52 -6.83 -3.38
CA ALA A 13 8.88 -6.39 -3.07
C ALA A 13 9.31 -6.72 -1.62
N VAL A 14 8.35 -6.83 -0.69
CA VAL A 14 8.62 -7.14 0.73
C VAL A 14 8.07 -8.52 1.17
N GLY A 15 7.64 -9.36 0.23
CA GLY A 15 7.11 -10.69 0.51
C GLY A 15 5.76 -10.71 1.26
N VAL A 16 4.95 -9.65 1.10
CA VAL A 16 3.58 -9.57 1.63
C VAL A 16 2.59 -9.99 0.54
N ASP A 17 1.52 -10.68 0.94
CA ASP A 17 0.42 -10.98 0.02
C ASP A 17 -0.24 -9.67 -0.47
N PRO A 18 -0.26 -9.40 -1.79
CA PRO A 18 -0.95 -8.25 -2.36
C PRO A 18 -2.40 -8.10 -1.91
N LYS A 19 -3.12 -9.21 -1.69
CA LYS A 19 -4.52 -9.16 -1.22
C LYS A 19 -4.61 -8.62 0.20
N ALA A 20 -3.77 -9.12 1.11
CA ALA A 20 -3.70 -8.65 2.48
C ALA A 20 -3.32 -7.16 2.56
N PHE A 21 -2.37 -6.74 1.72
CA PHE A 21 -1.99 -5.33 1.67
C PHE A 21 -3.11 -4.43 1.13
N ARG A 22 -3.77 -4.80 0.04
CA ARG A 22 -4.94 -4.06 -0.48
C ARG A 22 -6.08 -3.98 0.54
N GLN A 23 -6.31 -5.04 1.32
CA GLN A 23 -7.31 -4.99 2.39
C GLN A 23 -6.91 -4.01 3.48
N ALA A 24 -5.63 -4.01 3.89
CA ALA A 24 -5.14 -3.05 4.88
C ALA A 24 -5.25 -1.59 4.38
N LEU A 25 -4.99 -1.35 3.09
CA LEU A 25 -5.16 -0.04 2.47
C LEU A 25 -6.62 0.41 2.45
N ARG A 26 -7.55 -0.49 2.10
CA ARG A 26 -9.00 -0.20 2.17
C ARG A 26 -9.43 0.14 3.60
N ASN A 27 -8.92 -0.60 4.59
CA ASN A 27 -9.22 -0.34 5.99
C ASN A 27 -8.64 0.98 6.50
N ALA A 28 -7.59 1.51 5.86
CA ALA A 28 -6.99 2.79 6.21
C ALA A 28 -7.81 4.01 5.73
N ASN A 29 -8.78 3.81 4.83
CA ASN A 29 -9.76 4.80 4.38
C ASN A 29 -9.16 6.16 4.00
N PHE A 30 -8.27 6.17 3.01
CA PHE A 30 -7.61 7.39 2.55
C PHE A 30 -8.58 8.34 1.82
N PRO A 31 -8.53 9.67 2.08
CA PRO A 31 -9.43 10.63 1.44
C PRO A 31 -9.14 10.88 -0.05
N TRP A 32 -7.92 10.59 -0.50
CA TRP A 32 -7.49 10.73 -1.90
C TRP A 32 -7.80 9.51 -2.74
N HIS A 33 -8.10 8.36 -2.12
CA HIS A 33 -8.38 7.11 -2.82
C HIS A 33 -9.88 6.92 -2.99
N LYS A 34 -10.33 6.68 -4.22
CA LYS A 34 -11.74 6.41 -4.51
C LYS A 34 -12.04 4.92 -4.39
N LEU A 35 -13.26 4.61 -3.97
CA LEU A 35 -13.73 3.23 -3.91
C LEU A 35 -13.60 2.57 -5.30
N ASN A 36 -13.01 1.37 -5.34
CA ASN A 36 -12.68 0.58 -6.54
C ASN A 36 -11.56 1.13 -7.44
N ASP A 37 -10.92 2.24 -7.08
CA ASP A 37 -9.80 2.74 -7.86
C ASP A 37 -8.56 1.86 -7.68
N ASP A 38 -7.75 1.82 -8.73
CA ASP A 38 -6.51 1.07 -8.69
C ASP A 38 -5.54 1.74 -7.72
N TRP A 39 -4.84 0.94 -6.91
CA TRP A 39 -3.84 1.44 -5.97
C TRP A 39 -2.54 1.77 -6.71
N ILE A 40 -2.60 2.67 -7.68
CA ILE A 40 -1.47 3.14 -8.49
C ILE A 40 -1.16 4.57 -8.06
N VAL A 41 0.09 4.79 -7.65
CA VAL A 41 0.57 6.09 -7.18
C VAL A 41 1.96 6.34 -7.73
N ASP A 42 2.34 7.61 -7.84
CA ASP A 42 3.69 7.98 -8.25
C ASP A 42 4.69 7.63 -7.15
N LEU A 43 5.84 7.04 -7.53
CA LEU A 43 6.93 6.82 -6.58
C LEU A 43 7.35 8.14 -5.92
N ASP A 44 7.63 8.06 -4.63
CA ASP A 44 8.01 9.18 -3.75
C ASP A 44 6.94 10.28 -3.57
N SER A 45 5.70 10.05 -4.01
CA SER A 45 4.58 10.93 -3.70
C SER A 45 4.10 10.81 -2.24
N ALA A 46 3.23 11.74 -1.84
CA ALA A 46 2.58 11.69 -0.53
C ALA A 46 1.68 10.45 -0.38
N GLU A 47 1.02 10.03 -1.46
CA GLU A 47 0.21 8.81 -1.54
C GLU A 47 1.08 7.57 -1.41
N HIS A 48 2.24 7.53 -2.09
CA HIS A 48 3.20 6.44 -1.93
C HIS A 48 3.70 6.31 -0.49
N SER A 49 4.01 7.43 0.16
CA SER A 49 4.41 7.45 1.58
C SER A 49 3.30 6.93 2.51
N SER A 50 2.04 7.28 2.21
CA SER A 50 0.87 6.79 2.93
C SER A 50 0.70 5.28 2.77
N MET A 51 0.81 4.76 1.54
CA MET A 51 0.75 3.32 1.27
C MET A 51 1.90 2.57 1.96
N ARG A 52 3.11 3.12 1.94
CA ARG A 52 4.27 2.54 2.62
C ARG A 52 4.07 2.44 4.13
N THR A 53 3.42 3.44 4.74
CA THR A 53 3.11 3.43 6.18
C THR A 53 2.17 2.28 6.56
N VAL A 54 1.15 2.02 5.73
CA VAL A 54 0.25 0.87 5.93
C VAL A 54 1.02 -0.44 5.77
N LEU A 55 1.91 -0.54 4.79
CA LEU A 55 2.72 -1.73 4.56
C LEU A 55 3.62 -2.06 5.76
N VAL A 56 4.29 -1.03 6.31
CA VAL A 56 5.11 -1.17 7.53
C VAL A 56 4.26 -1.61 8.72
N THR A 57 3.07 -1.03 8.88
CA THR A 57 2.13 -1.40 9.96
C THR A 57 1.68 -2.85 9.84
N LEU A 58 1.37 -3.31 8.61
CA LEU A 58 0.99 -4.69 8.33
C LEU A 58 2.14 -5.66 8.64
N LEU A 59 3.38 -5.32 8.25
CA LEU A 59 4.57 -6.12 8.56
C LEU A 59 4.82 -6.22 10.07
N LYS A 60 4.66 -5.12 10.81
CA LYS A 60 4.79 -5.12 12.28
C LYS A 60 3.76 -6.04 12.93
N ARG A 61 2.50 -6.04 12.47
CA ARG A 61 1.46 -6.95 12.96
C ARG A 61 1.81 -8.42 12.70
N LYS A 62 2.29 -8.75 11.49
CA LYS A 62 2.68 -10.13 11.14
C LYS A 62 3.83 -10.68 11.98
N LYS A 63 4.76 -9.82 12.42
CA LYS A 63 5.88 -10.22 13.30
C LYS A 63 5.49 -10.42 14.76
N ALA A 64 4.35 -9.90 15.20
CA ALA A 64 3.86 -10.00 16.57
C ALA A 64 2.93 -11.21 16.79
N SER A 65 2.68 -12.02 15.76
CA SER A 65 1.88 -13.24 15.79
C SER A 65 2.73 -14.49 15.67
#